data_AF-A0A498N670-F1
#
_entry.id   AF-A0A498N670-F1
#
_cell.length_a   1.000
_cell.length_b   1.000
_cell.length_c   1.000
_cell.angle_alpha   90.00
_cell.angle_beta   90.00
_cell.angle_gamma   90.00
#
_symmetry.space_group_name_H-M   'P 1'
#
loop_
_entity.id
_entity.type
_entity.pdbx_description
1 polymer ?
#
loop_
_entity_poly.entity_id
_entity_poly.type
_entity_poly.pdbx_seq_one_letter_code
_entity_poly.pdbx_strand_id
1 'polypeptide(L)'
;MYACYYTNPDDASFETSLLETSNRLALLSPWIRSGTSDGHVQTLVKLRNEGRLRYASLGVASLTYYTDYDSESSLYEARCSAISVPWSELPKRVLDVGFAGRWWVLDHKMKNFDINEEEFKHLPPALVATVPPSPQITERNERLHQESWKAVVMEDEGIELDGVQKDMDTPVKEIESNKLHKAQTS
;
A
#
# COMPACT_ATOMS: atom_id res chain seq x y z
N MET A 1 28.03 -3.33 22.87
CA MET A 1 28.48 -1.95 22.55
C MET A 1 29.49 -1.92 21.39
N TYR A 2 30.47 -2.84 21.30
CA TYR A 2 31.43 -2.90 20.19
C TYR A 2 30.79 -3.19 18.81
N ALA A 3 29.79 -4.07 18.76
CA ALA A 3 29.03 -4.36 17.54
C ALA A 3 28.30 -3.11 17.00
N CYS A 4 27.72 -2.29 17.88
CA CYS A 4 26.95 -1.11 17.48
C CYS A 4 27.83 -0.03 16.82
N TYR A 5 29.07 0.13 17.29
CA TYR A 5 30.03 1.07 16.70
C TYR A 5 30.45 0.63 15.30
N TYR A 6 30.69 -0.67 15.11
CA TYR A 6 31.05 -1.22 13.79
C TYR A 6 29.88 -1.22 12.80
N THR A 7 28.65 -1.29 13.29
CA THR A 7 27.43 -1.22 12.48
C THR A 7 26.89 0.21 12.37
N ASN A 8 27.60 1.23 12.83
CA ASN A 8 27.08 2.59 12.74
C ASN A 8 27.00 3.00 11.26
N PRO A 9 25.81 3.32 10.72
CA PRO A 9 25.69 3.60 9.29
C PRO A 9 26.38 4.92 8.96
N ASP A 10 27.12 4.95 7.85
CA ASP A 10 27.85 6.12 7.36
C ASP A 10 27.06 6.88 6.28
N ASP A 11 27.61 8.00 5.82
CA ASP A 11 27.02 8.81 4.75
C ASP A 11 26.79 7.98 3.47
N ALA A 12 27.77 7.13 3.11
CA ALA A 12 27.66 6.24 1.95
C ALA A 12 26.54 5.19 2.13
N SER A 13 26.33 4.67 3.34
CA SER A 13 25.21 3.79 3.67
C SER A 13 23.86 4.51 3.50
N PHE A 14 23.76 5.79 3.90
CA PHE A 14 22.54 6.57 3.68
C PHE A 14 22.26 6.74 2.18
N GLU A 15 23.27 7.16 1.43
CA GLU A 15 23.18 7.36 -0.03
C GLU A 15 22.77 6.07 -0.75
N THR A 16 23.37 4.94 -0.38
CA THR A 16 23.01 3.62 -0.93
C THR A 16 21.56 3.27 -0.60
N SER A 17 21.14 3.46 0.66
CA SER A 17 19.77 3.18 1.10
C SER A 17 18.74 4.08 0.41
N LEU A 18 19.07 5.35 0.21
CA LEU A 18 18.22 6.31 -0.50
C LEU A 18 18.05 5.93 -1.97
N LEU A 19 19.13 5.55 -2.66
CA LEU A 19 19.08 5.11 -4.05
C LEU A 19 18.32 3.79 -4.20
N GLU A 20 18.54 2.83 -3.31
CA GLU A 20 17.83 1.55 -3.31
C GLU A 20 16.33 1.75 -3.12
N THR A 21 15.92 2.55 -2.13
CA THR A 21 14.50 2.83 -1.87
C THR A 21 13.85 3.63 -3.00
N SER A 22 14.58 4.58 -3.61
CA SER A 22 14.13 5.27 -4.82
C SER A 22 13.90 4.32 -5.99
N ASN A 23 14.82 3.37 -6.22
CA ASN A 23 14.66 2.35 -7.25
C ASN A 23 13.45 1.45 -6.97
N ARG A 24 13.24 1.03 -5.72
CA ARG A 24 12.05 0.24 -5.33
C ARG A 24 10.74 0.98 -5.61
N LEU A 25 10.69 2.28 -5.35
CA LEU A 25 9.53 3.13 -5.68
C LEU A 25 9.36 3.34 -7.19
N ALA A 26 10.45 3.37 -7.96
CA ALA A 26 10.41 3.52 -9.41
C ALA A 26 9.82 2.29 -10.13
N LEU A 27 9.87 1.11 -9.50
CA LEU A 27 9.22 -0.11 -10.01
C LEU A 27 7.69 -0.09 -9.85
N LEU A 28 7.17 0.74 -8.96
CA LEU A 28 5.73 0.84 -8.71
C LEU A 28 5.09 1.88 -9.63
N SER A 29 3.86 1.60 -10.06
CA SER A 29 3.07 2.59 -10.77
C SER A 29 2.64 3.73 -9.83
N PRO A 30 2.38 4.93 -10.36
CA PRO A 30 1.94 6.05 -9.55
C PRO A 30 0.64 5.81 -8.75
N TRP A 31 -0.19 4.85 -9.18
CA TRP A 31 -1.50 4.59 -8.60
C TRP A 31 -1.44 3.73 -7.33
N ILE A 32 -0.42 2.88 -7.20
CA ILE A 32 -0.29 1.92 -6.09
C ILE A 32 0.76 2.33 -5.05
N ARG A 33 1.60 3.31 -5.35
CA ARG A 33 2.64 3.78 -4.41
C ARG A 33 2.03 4.59 -3.26
N SER A 34 2.60 4.45 -2.06
CA SER A 34 2.23 5.30 -0.93
C SER A 34 2.73 6.74 -1.13
N GLY A 35 1.83 7.71 -1.04
CA GLY A 35 2.19 9.13 -1.12
C GLY A 35 3.13 9.60 0.00
N THR A 36 3.09 8.93 1.17
CA THR A 36 3.96 9.28 2.31
C THR A 36 5.41 8.84 2.10
N SER A 37 5.61 7.61 1.62
CA SER A 37 6.92 7.05 1.29
C SER A 37 7.54 7.82 0.12
N ASP A 38 6.74 8.02 -0.92
CA ASP A 38 7.19 8.71 -2.10
C ASP A 38 7.55 10.17 -1.83
N GLY A 39 6.65 10.95 -1.22
CA GLY A 39 6.91 12.35 -0.92
C GLY A 39 8.18 12.54 -0.08
N HIS A 40 8.45 11.62 0.85
CA HIS A 40 9.67 11.65 1.65
C HIS A 40 10.92 11.35 0.82
N VAL A 41 10.93 10.27 0.04
CA VAL A 41 12.08 9.90 -0.81
C VAL A 41 12.35 10.98 -1.86
N GLN A 42 11.32 11.53 -2.51
CA GLN A 42 11.48 12.65 -3.45
C GLN A 42 12.10 13.88 -2.78
N THR A 43 11.68 14.19 -1.55
CA THR A 43 12.26 15.30 -0.77
C THR A 43 13.73 15.03 -0.47
N LEU A 44 14.10 13.82 -0.05
CA LEU A 44 15.49 13.44 0.21
C LEU A 44 16.35 13.49 -1.06
N VAL A 45 15.88 12.94 -2.17
CA VAL A 45 16.57 12.99 -3.47
C VAL A 45 16.74 14.45 -3.93
N LYS A 46 15.73 15.30 -3.72
CA LYS A 46 15.81 16.73 -4.03
C LYS A 46 16.90 17.41 -3.18
N LEU A 47 16.91 17.21 -1.87
CA LEU A 47 17.91 17.81 -0.97
C LEU A 47 19.33 17.33 -1.28
N ARG A 48 19.47 16.06 -1.67
CA ARG A 48 20.72 15.47 -2.16
C ARG A 48 21.19 16.15 -3.45
N ASN A 49 20.31 16.30 -4.43
CA ASN A 49 20.63 16.97 -5.70
C ASN A 49 20.97 18.45 -5.52
N GLU A 50 20.39 19.10 -4.51
CA GLU A 50 20.70 20.49 -4.12
C GLU A 50 22.00 20.61 -3.30
N GLY A 51 22.68 19.51 -2.95
CA GLY A 51 23.88 19.53 -2.10
C GLY A 51 23.62 19.95 -0.65
N ARG A 52 22.34 19.95 -0.23
CA ARG A 52 21.89 20.43 1.09
C ARG A 52 21.77 19.33 2.14
N LEU A 53 21.99 18.08 1.75
CA LEU A 53 21.98 16.95 2.65
C LEU A 53 23.32 16.86 3.41
N ARG A 54 23.25 16.67 4.73
CA ARG A 54 24.44 16.56 5.59
C ARG A 54 24.32 15.38 6.54
N TYR A 55 25.49 14.84 6.86
CA TYR A 55 25.67 13.72 7.75
C TYR A 55 26.50 14.14 8.97
N ALA A 56 26.09 13.69 10.15
CA ALA A 56 26.85 13.80 11.40
C ALA A 56 26.92 12.44 12.10
N SER A 57 28.13 11.98 12.39
CA SER A 57 28.36 10.79 13.21
C SER A 57 28.44 11.17 14.68
N LEU A 58 27.57 10.59 15.51
CA LEU A 58 27.58 10.69 16.98
C LEU A 58 28.28 9.47 17.61
N GLY A 59 29.04 8.70 16.82
CA GLY A 59 29.76 7.50 17.24
C GLY A 59 28.89 6.23 17.25
N VAL A 60 27.89 6.17 18.12
CA VAL A 60 26.98 5.01 18.23
C VAL A 60 25.70 5.15 17.40
N ALA A 61 25.40 6.38 16.99
CA ALA A 61 24.29 6.73 16.13
C ALA A 61 24.79 7.72 15.08
N SER A 62 24.07 7.77 13.98
CA SER A 62 24.30 8.69 12.88
C SER A 62 23.07 9.54 12.66
N LEU A 63 23.27 10.75 12.18
CA LEU A 63 22.21 11.71 11.96
C LEU A 63 22.33 12.30 10.57
N THR A 64 21.22 12.29 9.85
CA THR A 64 21.10 12.98 8.56
C THR A 64 20.18 14.19 8.75
N TYR A 65 20.63 15.35 8.31
CA TYR A 65 19.92 16.61 8.42
C TYR A 65 20.09 17.46 7.16
N TYR A 66 19.27 18.49 6.98
CA TYR A 66 19.40 19.41 5.86
C TYR A 66 19.95 20.79 6.27
N THR A 67 20.67 21.42 5.34
CA THR A 67 21.14 22.81 5.43
C THR A 67 20.38 23.71 4.46
N ASP A 68 20.40 25.03 4.68
CA ASP A 68 19.73 25.98 3.78
C ASP A 68 20.52 26.20 2.48
N TYR A 69 21.83 26.05 2.54
CA TYR A 69 22.74 26.26 1.42
C TYR A 69 23.60 25.02 1.16
N ASP A 70 24.05 24.92 -0.09
CA ASP A 70 25.09 23.98 -0.51
C ASP A 70 26.46 24.38 0.06
N SER A 71 27.36 23.41 0.27
CA SER A 71 28.71 23.62 0.84
C SER A 71 29.60 24.39 -0.11
N GLU A 72 29.39 24.19 -1.41
CA GLU A 72 30.11 24.88 -2.48
C GLU A 72 29.54 26.28 -2.76
N SER A 73 28.46 26.68 -2.09
CA SER A 73 27.91 28.02 -2.23
C SER A 73 28.91 29.07 -1.69
N SER A 74 29.26 30.02 -2.55
CA SER A 74 30.06 31.19 -2.19
C SER A 74 29.21 32.42 -1.86
N LEU A 75 27.91 32.24 -1.62
CA LEU A 75 27.01 33.31 -1.22
C LEU A 75 27.39 33.85 0.17
N TYR A 76 27.25 35.16 0.35
CA TYR A 76 27.58 35.82 1.61
C TYR A 76 26.72 35.27 2.76
N GLU A 77 25.43 35.05 2.50
CA GLU A 77 24.49 34.51 3.49
C GLU A 77 24.90 33.11 3.99
N ALA A 78 25.51 32.30 3.11
CA ALA A 78 25.97 30.95 3.45
C ALA A 78 27.25 30.92 4.30
N ARG A 79 28.08 31.98 4.22
CA ARG A 79 29.37 32.08 4.95
C ARG A 79 29.28 32.89 6.24
N CYS A 80 28.22 33.68 6.40
CA CYS A 80 28.04 34.54 7.56
C CYS A 80 27.65 33.74 8.82
N SER A 81 28.56 33.66 9.81
CA SER A 81 28.29 32.97 11.08
C SER A 81 27.16 33.60 11.89
N ALA A 82 26.90 34.90 11.73
CA ALA A 82 25.82 35.60 12.41
C ALA A 82 24.41 35.20 11.91
N ILE A 83 24.32 34.65 10.71
CA ILE A 83 23.07 34.15 10.08
C ILE A 83 23.02 32.61 10.15
N SER A 84 24.05 31.97 10.69
CA SER A 84 24.07 30.52 10.82
C SER A 84 22.97 30.02 11.74
N VAL A 85 22.40 28.88 11.37
CA VAL A 85 21.28 28.28 12.07
C VAL A 85 21.73 27.87 13.49
N PRO A 86 21.02 28.32 14.54
CA PRO A 86 21.30 27.88 15.90
C PRO A 86 21.16 26.36 16.06
N TRP A 87 22.00 25.76 16.90
CA TRP A 87 21.89 24.34 17.29
C TRP A 87 20.52 23.97 17.89
N SER A 88 19.77 24.95 18.44
CA SER A 88 18.41 24.75 18.96
C SER A 88 17.39 24.41 17.88
N GLU A 89 17.63 24.76 16.61
CA GLU A 89 16.73 24.44 15.50
C GLU A 89 17.07 23.11 14.83
N LEU A 90 18.21 22.50 15.18
CA LEU A 90 18.66 21.24 14.61
C LEU A 90 17.61 20.12 14.71
N PRO A 91 16.87 19.93 15.82
CA PRO A 91 15.84 18.89 15.91
C PRO A 91 14.74 18.99 14.85
N LYS A 92 14.46 20.20 14.35
CA LYS A 92 13.46 20.43 13.28
C LYS A 92 14.01 20.09 11.88
N ARG A 93 15.34 20.02 11.75
CA ARG A 93 16.06 19.79 10.50
C ARG A 93 16.55 18.36 10.33
N VAL A 94 16.41 17.54 11.37
CA VAL A 94 16.69 16.11 11.32
C VAL A 94 15.74 15.44 10.34
N LEU A 95 16.32 14.68 9.42
CA LEU A 95 15.60 13.91 8.42
C LEU A 95 15.52 12.43 8.82
N ASP A 96 16.65 11.87 9.27
CA ASP A 96 16.75 10.46 9.64
C ASP A 96 17.80 10.24 10.74
N VAL A 97 17.61 9.16 11.48
CA VAL A 97 18.50 8.66 12.53
C VAL A 97 18.98 7.26 12.13
N GLY A 98 20.28 7.13 11.97
CA GLY A 98 20.96 5.88 11.74
C GLY A 98 21.35 5.23 13.06
N PHE A 99 20.91 4.00 13.30
CA PHE A 99 21.31 3.25 14.49
C PHE A 99 21.25 1.75 14.22
N ALA A 100 22.24 1.01 14.71
CA ALA A 100 22.35 -0.45 14.53
C ALA A 100 22.28 -0.92 13.06
N GLY A 101 22.97 -0.20 12.16
CA GLY A 101 23.09 -0.54 10.75
C GLY A 101 21.86 -0.22 9.90
N ARG A 102 20.89 0.53 10.43
CA ARG A 102 19.65 0.86 9.73
C ARG A 102 19.31 2.34 9.87
N TRP A 103 18.64 2.87 8.86
CA TRP A 103 18.08 4.21 8.81
C TRP A 103 16.61 4.15 9.19
N TRP A 104 16.29 4.58 10.41
CA TRP A 104 15.01 4.24 11.05
C TRP A 104 13.82 4.96 10.44
N VAL A 105 13.97 6.23 10.08
CA VAL A 105 12.87 7.01 9.50
C VAL A 105 12.60 6.55 8.07
N LEU A 106 13.64 6.35 7.27
CA LEU A 106 13.52 5.82 5.91
C LEU A 106 12.91 4.41 5.90
N ASP A 107 13.40 3.49 6.73
CA ASP A 107 12.87 2.11 6.84
C ASP A 107 11.41 2.11 7.30
N HIS A 108 11.06 2.95 8.28
CA HIS A 108 9.69 3.07 8.75
C HIS A 108 8.73 3.58 7.67
N LYS A 109 9.14 4.64 6.96
CA LYS A 109 8.34 5.21 5.87
C LYS A 109 8.25 4.28 4.66
N MET A 110 9.22 3.39 4.46
CA MET A 110 9.23 2.41 3.37
C MET A 110 8.53 1.09 3.71
N LYS A 111 7.95 0.92 4.91
CA LYS A 111 7.33 -0.35 5.33
C LYS A 111 6.15 -0.78 4.46
N ASN A 112 5.26 0.16 4.12
CA ASN A 112 4.04 -0.06 3.32
C ASN A 112 4.06 0.80 2.05
N PHE A 113 5.22 0.83 1.37
CA PHE A 113 5.46 1.70 0.21
C PHE A 113 4.58 1.39 -1.02
N ASP A 114 3.99 0.19 -1.04
CA ASP A 114 3.10 -0.37 -2.07
C ASP A 114 1.61 -0.26 -1.71
N ILE A 115 1.26 0.44 -0.63
CA ILE A 115 -0.12 0.69 -0.22
C ILE A 115 -0.45 2.17 -0.39
N ASN A 116 -1.40 2.46 -1.28
CA ASN A 116 -1.95 3.80 -1.45
C ASN A 116 -3.23 3.99 -0.62
N GLU A 117 -3.12 4.62 0.55
CA GLU A 117 -4.26 4.86 1.44
C GLU A 117 -5.38 5.69 0.78
N GLU A 118 -5.05 6.53 -0.21
CA GLU A 118 -6.03 7.33 -0.96
C GLU A 118 -7.04 6.45 -1.72
N GLU A 119 -6.61 5.28 -2.18
CA GLU A 119 -7.49 4.32 -2.87
C GLU A 119 -8.62 3.85 -1.94
N PHE A 120 -8.35 3.67 -0.65
CA PHE A 120 -9.26 3.01 0.27
C PHE A 120 -10.16 3.96 1.07
N LYS A 121 -10.04 5.29 0.89
CA LYS A 121 -10.80 6.29 1.64
C LYS A 121 -12.32 6.17 1.52
N HIS A 122 -12.80 5.61 0.41
CA HIS A 122 -14.23 5.44 0.14
C HIS A 122 -14.82 4.18 0.79
N LEU A 123 -13.99 3.32 1.38
CA LEU A 123 -14.44 2.10 2.03
C LEU A 123 -14.95 2.34 3.45
N PRO A 124 -15.92 1.53 3.92
CA PRO A 124 -16.36 1.58 5.31
C PRO A 124 -15.23 1.18 6.26
N PRO A 125 -15.19 1.71 7.51
CA PRO A 125 -14.08 1.46 8.45
C PRO A 125 -13.79 -0.02 8.72
N ALA A 126 -14.80 -0.88 8.66
CA ALA A 126 -14.65 -2.33 8.85
C ALA A 126 -13.78 -3.01 7.78
N LEU A 127 -13.64 -2.41 6.59
CA LEU A 127 -12.85 -2.93 5.48
C LEU A 127 -11.47 -2.28 5.34
N VAL A 128 -11.23 -1.15 6.03
CA VAL A 128 -9.96 -0.41 5.97
C VAL A 128 -8.89 -1.04 6.86
N ALA A 129 -9.29 -1.57 8.02
CA ALA A 129 -8.37 -2.24 8.95
C ALA A 129 -8.00 -3.63 8.43
N THR A 130 -7.06 -3.69 7.48
CA THR A 130 -6.53 -4.96 6.98
C THR A 130 -5.21 -5.29 7.68
N VAL A 131 -5.13 -6.52 8.18
CA VAL A 131 -3.88 -7.13 8.64
C VAL A 131 -3.54 -8.19 7.59
N PRO A 132 -2.26 -8.36 7.22
CA PRO A 132 -1.86 -9.48 6.37
C PRO A 132 -2.45 -10.79 6.91
N PRO A 133 -3.13 -11.59 6.08
CA PRO A 133 -3.79 -12.81 6.54
C PRO A 133 -2.75 -13.80 7.08
N SER A 134 -3.10 -14.51 8.17
CA SER A 134 -2.24 -15.57 8.67
C SER A 134 -2.26 -16.77 7.69
N PRO A 135 -1.23 -17.63 7.71
CA PRO A 135 -1.19 -18.83 6.85
C PRO A 135 -2.44 -19.70 7.00
N GLN A 136 -2.99 -19.83 8.22
CA GLN A 136 -4.22 -20.61 8.44
C GLN A 136 -5.45 -19.98 7.78
N ILE A 137 -5.53 -18.64 7.74
CA ILE A 137 -6.63 -17.93 7.06
C ILE A 137 -6.50 -18.13 5.55
N THR A 138 -5.28 -18.03 5.02
CA THR A 138 -5.01 -18.27 3.60
C THR A 138 -5.40 -19.69 3.19
N GLU A 139 -4.97 -20.71 3.93
CA GLU A 139 -5.33 -22.11 3.68
C GLU A 139 -6.84 -22.34 3.74
N ARG A 140 -7.53 -21.73 4.72
CA ARG A 140 -9.00 -21.80 4.81
C ARG A 140 -9.67 -21.19 3.58
N ASN A 141 -9.19 -20.03 3.11
CA ASN A 141 -9.75 -19.36 1.94
C ASN A 141 -9.54 -20.19 0.68
N GLU A 142 -8.37 -20.81 0.52
CA GLU A 142 -8.08 -21.72 -0.59
C GLU A 142 -9.01 -22.95 -0.58
N ARG A 143 -9.25 -23.56 0.58
CA ARG A 143 -10.19 -24.68 0.72
C ARG A 143 -11.61 -24.27 0.34
N LEU A 144 -12.10 -23.14 0.85
CA LEU A 144 -13.43 -22.62 0.52
C LEU A 144 -13.57 -22.31 -0.98
N HIS A 145 -12.50 -21.81 -1.60
CA HIS A 145 -12.46 -21.58 -3.04
C HIS A 145 -12.54 -22.89 -3.85
N GLN A 146 -11.87 -23.95 -3.41
CA GLN A 146 -12.00 -25.28 -4.05
C GLN A 146 -13.39 -25.88 -3.86
N GLU A 147 -13.99 -25.67 -2.69
CA GLU A 147 -15.35 -26.15 -2.39
C GLU A 147 -16.42 -25.45 -3.23
N SER A 148 -16.26 -24.16 -3.53
CA SER A 148 -17.23 -23.41 -4.33
C SER A 148 -17.32 -23.86 -5.80
N TRP A 149 -16.31 -24.59 -6.29
CA TRP A 149 -16.30 -25.16 -7.65
C TRP A 149 -16.85 -26.59 -7.73
N LYS A 150 -17.30 -27.18 -6.62
CA LYS A 150 -17.93 -28.50 -6.65
C LYS A 150 -19.30 -28.41 -7.33
N ALA A 151 -19.60 -29.37 -8.21
CA ALA A 151 -20.88 -29.44 -8.89
C ALA A 151 -22.03 -29.55 -7.88
N VAL A 152 -23.08 -28.77 -8.09
CA VAL A 152 -24.31 -28.88 -7.31
C VAL A 152 -24.97 -30.22 -7.67
N VAL A 153 -25.18 -31.07 -6.67
CA VAL A 153 -25.93 -32.31 -6.84
C VAL A 153 -27.41 -31.96 -6.75
N MET A 154 -28.15 -32.22 -7.83
CA MET A 154 -29.60 -32.08 -7.87
C MET A 154 -30.21 -33.38 -7.35
N GLU A 155 -30.80 -33.37 -6.16
CA GLU A 155 -31.41 -34.59 -5.58
C GLU A 155 -32.91 -34.75 -5.89
N ASP A 156 -33.53 -33.83 -6.64
CA ASP A 156 -34.95 -33.93 -7.01
C ASP A 156 -35.20 -33.57 -8.49
N GLU A 157 -34.81 -34.47 -9.42
CA GLU A 157 -35.30 -34.40 -10.81
C GLU A 157 -36.84 -34.57 -10.91
N GLY A 158 -37.50 -35.02 -9.84
CA GLY A 158 -38.94 -35.28 -9.80
C GLY A 158 -39.83 -34.07 -9.53
N ILE A 159 -39.30 -32.94 -9.01
CA ILE A 159 -40.14 -31.80 -8.59
C ILE A 159 -40.13 -30.67 -9.62
N GLU A 160 -38.99 -30.41 -10.29
CA GLU A 160 -38.92 -29.36 -11.31
C GLU A 160 -39.60 -29.77 -12.63
N LEU A 161 -39.54 -31.05 -13.01
CA LEU A 161 -40.26 -31.54 -14.19
C LEU A 161 -41.79 -31.47 -14.01
N ASP A 162 -42.30 -31.64 -12.78
CA ASP A 162 -43.73 -31.54 -12.48
C ASP A 162 -44.22 -30.08 -12.46
N GLY A 163 -43.34 -29.12 -12.09
CA GLY A 163 -43.59 -27.68 -12.20
C GLY A 163 -43.59 -27.18 -13.66
N VAL A 164 -42.60 -27.59 -14.45
CA VAL A 164 -42.50 -27.25 -15.89
C VAL A 164 -43.64 -27.90 -16.70
N GLN A 165 -44.04 -29.13 -16.38
CA GLN A 165 -45.17 -29.79 -17.03
C GLN A 165 -46.50 -29.12 -16.66
N LYS A 166 -46.68 -28.67 -15.40
CA LYS A 166 -47.85 -27.87 -14.98
C LYS A 166 -47.96 -26.55 -15.75
N ASP A 167 -46.86 -25.83 -15.91
CA ASP A 167 -46.87 -24.54 -16.62
C ASP A 167 -47.14 -24.70 -18.12
N MET A 168 -46.76 -25.84 -18.72
CA MET A 168 -47.07 -26.18 -20.11
C MET A 168 -48.52 -26.68 -20.32
N ASP A 169 -49.10 -27.40 -19.35
CA ASP A 169 -50.47 -27.93 -19.45
C ASP A 169 -51.56 -26.87 -19.13
N THR A 170 -51.20 -25.82 -18.40
CA THR A 170 -52.12 -24.72 -18.03
C THR A 170 -52.68 -23.96 -19.25
N PRO A 171 -51.87 -23.52 -20.24
CA PRO A 171 -52.40 -22.85 -21.43
C PRO A 171 -53.16 -23.81 -22.37
N VAL A 172 -52.85 -25.11 -22.39
CA VAL A 172 -53.53 -26.09 -23.26
C VAL A 172 -54.97 -26.36 -22.80
N LYS A 173 -55.19 -26.50 -21.49
CA LYS A 173 -56.55 -26.69 -20.92
C LYS A 173 -57.44 -25.46 -21.06
N GLU A 174 -56.86 -24.26 -21.03
CA GLU A 174 -57.58 -23.00 -21.22
C GLU A 174 -58.04 -22.84 -22.69
N ILE A 175 -57.24 -23.29 -23.66
CA ILE A 175 -57.59 -23.30 -25.09
C ILE A 175 -58.67 -24.33 -25.43
N GLU A 176 -58.62 -25.53 -24.84
CA GLU A 176 -59.66 -26.55 -25.04
C GLU A 176 -61.00 -26.16 -24.42
N SER A 177 -60.98 -25.57 -23.22
CA SER A 177 -62.19 -25.09 -22.54
C SER A 177 -62.90 -23.97 -23.33
N ASN A 178 -62.13 -23.05 -23.93
CA ASN A 178 -62.69 -21.99 -24.79
C ASN A 178 -63.24 -22.50 -26.13
N LYS A 179 -62.68 -23.59 -26.68
CA LYS A 179 -63.21 -24.23 -27.90
C LYS A 179 -64.51 -24.97 -27.64
N LEU A 180 -64.65 -25.66 -26.50
CA LEU A 180 -65.88 -26.36 -26.13
C LEU A 180 -67.05 -25.39 -25.91
N HIS A 181 -66.79 -24.25 -25.26
CA HIS A 181 -67.82 -23.24 -25.00
C HIS A 181 -68.36 -22.57 -26.28
N LYS A 182 -67.50 -22.41 -27.29
CA LYS A 182 -67.86 -21.83 -28.60
C LYS A 182 -68.64 -22.79 -29.50
N ALA A 183 -68.49 -24.11 -29.32
CA ALA A 183 -69.23 -25.11 -30.08
C ALA A 183 -70.67 -25.34 -29.58
N GLN A 184 -70.99 -24.91 -28.36
CA GLN A 184 -72.34 -25.04 -27.76
C GLN A 184 -73.23 -23.80 -27.96
N THR A 185 -72.72 -22.73 -28.61
CA THR A 185 -73.42 -21.45 -28.82
C THR A 185 -73.62 -21.10 -30.31
N SER A 186 -73.55 -22.08 -31.22
CA SER A 186 -73.96 -21.93 -32.63
C SER A 186 -75.14 -22.83 -32.96
#